data_AF-A0A955VGP5-F1
#
_entry.id   AF-A0A955VGP5-F1
#
_cell.length_a   1.000
_cell.length_b   1.000
_cell.length_c   1.000
_cell.angle_alpha   90.00
_cell.angle_beta   90.00
_cell.angle_gamma   90.00
#
_symmetry.space_group_name_H-M   'P 1'
#
loop_
_entity.id
_entity.type
_entity.pdbx_description
1 polymer ?
#
loop_
_entity_poly.entity_id
_entity_poly.type
_entity_poly.pdbx_seq_one_letter_code
_entity_poly.pdbx_strand_id
1 'polypeptide(L)' 'MDETAVLALPRLPALHRDPFDRMLVCQAVMGGLTILTPDREIRAYPVPTLWQTHPALPK' A
#
# COMPACT_ATOMS: atom_id res chain seq x y z
N MET A 1 6.67 -13.77 -7.18
CA MET A 1 6.83 -12.34 -6.87
C MET A 1 7.78 -11.78 -7.90
N ASP A 2 7.43 -10.68 -8.56
CA ASP A 2 8.31 -10.03 -9.52
C ASP A 2 9.44 -9.30 -8.76
N GLU A 3 10.69 -9.54 -9.13
CA GLU A 3 11.88 -9.01 -8.42
C GLU A 3 12.06 -7.50 -8.60
N THR A 4 11.42 -6.92 -9.61
CA THR A 4 11.52 -5.48 -9.88
C THR A 4 10.94 -4.60 -8.77
N ALA A 5 9.95 -5.10 -8.02
CA ALA A 5 9.37 -4.38 -6.87
C ALA A 5 10.41 -4.09 -5.78
N VAL A 6 11.40 -4.97 -5.62
CA VAL A 6 12.49 -4.79 -4.65
C VAL A 6 13.36 -3.59 -5.04
N LEU A 7 13.59 -3.37 -6.32
CA LEU A 7 14.41 -2.26 -6.83
C LEU A 7 13.76 -0.89 -6.64
N ALA A 8 12.43 -0.84 -6.44
CA ALA A 8 11.69 0.39 -6.19
C ALA A 8 11.71 0.81 -4.71
N LEU A 9 12.02 -0.10 -3.76
CA LEU A 9 12.00 0.16 -2.31
C LEU A 9 12.79 1.40 -1.88
N PRO A 10 14.01 1.67 -2.39
CA PRO A 10 14.80 2.83 -1.97
C PRO A 10 14.20 4.17 -2.41
N ARG A 11 13.29 4.17 -3.39
CA ARG A 11 12.65 5.38 -3.94
C ARG A 11 11.37 5.77 -3.21
N LEU A 12 10.83 4.89 -2.37
CA LEU A 12 9.66 5.21 -1.56
C LEU A 12 10.04 6.15 -0.40
N PRO A 13 9.19 7.15 -0.09
CA PRO A 13 9.28 7.90 1.15
C PRO A 13 9.42 6.97 2.37
N ALA A 14 10.26 7.31 3.33
CA ALA A 14 10.48 6.49 4.52
C ALA A 14 9.35 6.69 5.56
N LEU A 15 8.13 6.32 5.19
CA LEU A 15 6.94 6.47 6.03
C LEU A 15 6.76 5.28 6.98
N HIS A 16 7.09 4.07 6.53
CA HIS A 16 7.06 2.86 7.38
C HIS A 16 8.47 2.39 7.73
N ARG A 17 8.59 1.83 8.93
CA ARG A 17 9.76 1.06 9.34
C ARG A 17 9.66 -0.41 8.95
N ASP A 18 8.45 -0.91 8.74
CA ASP A 18 8.22 -2.30 8.35
C ASP A 18 8.58 -2.52 6.86
N PRO A 19 9.53 -3.41 6.55
CA PRO A 19 9.91 -3.71 5.17
C PRO A 19 8.79 -4.39 4.35
N PHE A 20 7.85 -5.09 4.98
CA PHE A 20 6.76 -5.78 4.29
C PHE A 20 5.71 -4.81 3.76
N ASP A 21 5.33 -3.79 4.53
CA ASP A 21 4.40 -2.75 4.06
C ASP A 21 4.98 -1.99 2.87
N ARG A 22 6.29 -1.75 2.89
CA ARG A 22 7.00 -1.13 1.77
C ARG A 22 7.02 -2.04 0.53
N MET A 23 7.18 -3.35 0.72
CA MET A 23 7.11 -4.31 -0.38
C MET A 23 5.70 -4.35 -1.00
N LEU A 24 4.66 -4.33 -0.17
CA LEU A 24 3.26 -4.29 -0.62
C LEU A 24 3.00 -3.04 -1.48
N VAL A 25 3.47 -1.88 -1.03
CA VAL A 25 3.36 -0.61 -1.79
C VAL A 25 4.12 -0.70 -3.11
N CYS A 26 5.36 -1.20 -3.11
CA CYS A 26 6.13 -1.38 -4.35
C CYS A 26 5.39 -2.27 -5.36
N GLN A 27 4.83 -3.39 -4.91
CA GLN A 27 4.08 -4.30 -5.79
C GLN A 27 2.85 -3.62 -6.38
N ALA A 28 2.13 -2.84 -5.59
CA ALA A 28 0.96 -2.11 -6.08
C ALA A 28 1.33 -1.01 -7.09
N VAL A 29 2.41 -0.27 -6.85
CA VAL A 29 2.92 0.75 -7.79
C VAL A 29 3.34 0.09 -9.11
N MET A 30 4.08 -1.03 -9.05
CA MET A 30 4.59 -1.71 -10.24
C MET A 30 3.52 -2.47 -11.02
N GLY A 31 2.56 -3.07 -10.32
CA GLY A 31 1.46 -3.82 -10.92
C GLY A 31 0.26 -2.95 -11.31
N GLY A 32 0.29 -1.64 -11.05
CA GLY A 32 -0.86 -0.75 -11.26
C GLY A 32 -2.08 -1.16 -10.42
N LEU A 33 -1.85 -1.68 -9.21
CA LEU A 33 -2.88 -2.22 -8.33
C LEU A 33 -3.38 -1.15 -7.34
N THR A 34 -4.57 -1.38 -6.80
CA THR A 34 -5.15 -0.58 -5.72
C THR A 34 -5.03 -1.33 -4.40
N ILE A 35 -4.53 -0.66 -3.36
CA ILE A 35 -4.45 -1.24 -2.01
C ILE A 35 -5.74 -0.96 -1.24
N LEU A 36 -6.44 -2.01 -0.80
CA LEU A 36 -7.55 -1.88 0.14
C LEU A 36 -6.99 -1.83 1.58
N THR A 37 -6.99 -0.66 2.22
CA THR A 37 -6.38 -0.52 3.55
C THR A 37 -6.97 0.62 4.39
N PRO A 38 -7.24 0.41 5.70
CA PRO A 38 -7.54 1.50 6.63
C PRO A 38 -6.29 2.30 7.01
N ASP A 39 -5.11 1.77 6.72
CA ASP A 39 -3.85 2.30 7.20
C ASP A 39 -3.60 3.70 6.63
N ARG A 40 -3.31 4.67 7.49
CA ARG A 40 -3.08 6.07 7.07
C ARG A 40 -1.70 6.26 6.47
N GLU A 41 -0.70 5.52 6.95
CA GLU A 41 0.66 5.60 6.43
C GLU A 41 0.70 5.01 5.03
N ILE A 42 0.00 3.89 4.77
CA ILE A 42 -0.04 3.30 3.41
C ILE A 42 -0.72 4.26 2.43
N ARG A 43 -1.80 4.93 2.87
CA ARG A 43 -2.53 5.94 2.08
C ARG A 43 -1.71 7.20 1.76
N ALA A 44 -0.58 7.41 2.43
CA ALA A 44 0.32 8.54 2.16
C ALA A 44 1.33 8.25 1.03
N TYR A 45 1.42 7.01 0.55
CA TYR A 45 2.21 6.69 -0.64
C TYR A 45 1.49 7.09 -1.94
N PRO A 46 2.23 7.37 -3.03
CA PRO A 46 1.64 7.71 -4.34
C PRO A 46 1.10 6.46 -5.05
N VAL A 47 0.16 5.74 -4.42
CA VAL A 47 -0.46 4.53 -4.93
C VAL A 47 -1.97 4.62 -4.74
N PRO A 48 -2.81 4.10 -5.66
CA PRO A 48 -4.24 4.07 -5.46
C PRO A 48 -4.60 3.28 -4.20
N THR A 49 -5.45 3.87 -3.35
CA THR A 49 -5.97 3.19 -2.16
C THR A 49 -7.47 3.29 -2.09
N LEU A 50 -8.11 2.25 -1.58
CA LEU A 50 -9.53 2.25 -1.23
C LEU A 50 -9.70 1.86 0.22
N TRP A 51 -10.69 2.47 0.87
CA TRP A 51 -11.20 2.00 2.15
C TRP A 51 -12.63 2.49 2.29
N GLN A 52 -13.57 1.56 2.39
CA GLN A 52 -14.97 1.89 2.67
C GLN A 52 -15.35 1.24 3.98
N THR A 53 -15.86 2.04 4.91
CA THR A 53 -16.53 1.53 6.10
C THR A 53 -17.91 1.06 5.70
N HIS A 54 -18.18 -0.23 5.84
CA HIS A 54 -19.55 -0.73 5.72
C HIS A 54 -20.38 -0.06 6.84
N PRO A 55 -21.52 0.60 6.55
CA PRO A 55 -22.39 1.09 7.59
C PRO A 55 -22.82 -0.12 8.41
N ALA A 56 -22.53 -0.14 9.71
CA ALA A 56 -22.80 -1.30 10.57
C ALA A 56 -24.20 -1.86 10.26
N LEU A 57 -24.31 -3.17 9.99
CA LEU A 57 -25.63 -3.78 9.89
C LEU A 57 -26.37 -3.47 11.20
N PRO A 58 -27.65 -3.02 11.15
CA PRO A 58 -28.43 -2.88 12.36
C PRO A 58 -28.42 -4.22 13.08
N LYS A 59 -28.08 -4.19 14.38
CA LYS A 59 -28.10 -5.36 15.25
C LYS A 59 -29.49 -5.98 15.31
#